data_AF-A0A6G1KVE2-F1
#
_entry.id   AF-A0A6G1KVE2-F1
#
_cell.length_a   1.000
_cell.length_b   1.000
_cell.length_c   1.000
_cell.angle_alpha   90.00
_cell.angle_beta   90.00
_cell.angle_gamma   90.00
#
_symmetry.space_group_name_H-M   'P 1'
#
loop_
_entity.id
_entity.type
_entity.pdbx_description
1 polymer ?
#
loop_
_entity_poly.entity_id
_entity_poly.type
_entity_poly.pdbx_seq_one_letter_code
_entity_poly.pdbx_strand_id
1 'polypeptide(L)'
;QEHAQPSTLTASRCGNMYTASPYSCFASLLCVIRPNELRGKRVCIFSYGLGLPSTLFALRIKGDTRAMSGVLNLNERLDLRVRSSPPDFVEPRRHAHLRRDFQPRRSIDATNAGSYYLARINDQ
;
A
#
# COMPACT_ATOMS: atom_id res chain seq x y z
N GLN A 1 20.41 4.05 -9.85
CA GLN A 1 19.70 4.08 -8.55
C GLN A 1 18.86 5.34 -8.38
N GLU A 2 19.34 6.50 -8.83
CA GLU A 2 18.68 7.83 -8.70
C GLU A 2 17.19 7.86 -9.12
N HIS A 3 16.81 7.24 -10.25
CA HIS A 3 15.44 7.33 -10.75
C HIS A 3 14.42 6.40 -10.07
N ALA A 4 14.88 5.35 -9.38
CA ALA A 4 14.01 4.34 -8.80
C ALA A 4 13.87 4.50 -7.28
N GLN A 5 14.93 4.96 -6.59
CA GLN A 5 14.96 5.10 -5.13
C GLN A 5 13.75 5.89 -4.57
N PRO A 6 13.30 7.01 -5.18
CA PRO A 6 12.18 7.78 -4.65
C PRO A 6 10.84 7.02 -4.64
N SER A 7 10.73 5.95 -5.44
CA SER A 7 9.53 5.10 -5.50
C SER A 7 9.50 3.99 -4.44
N THR A 8 10.53 3.87 -3.59
CA THR A 8 10.70 2.70 -2.70
C THR A 8 10.14 2.87 -1.29
N LEU A 9 9.64 4.05 -0.92
CA LEU A 9 9.16 4.35 0.44
C LEU A 9 8.11 3.33 0.93
N THR A 10 7.07 3.10 0.15
CA THR A 10 6.02 2.15 0.57
C THR A 10 6.51 0.72 0.53
N ALA A 11 7.26 0.32 -0.49
CA ALA A 11 7.77 -1.05 -0.62
C ALA A 11 8.70 -1.42 0.56
N SER A 12 9.57 -0.51 1.00
CA SER A 12 10.47 -0.72 2.13
C SER A 12 9.76 -0.76 3.49
N ARG A 13 8.63 -0.06 3.64
CA ARG A 13 7.90 0.06 4.92
C ARG A 13 6.69 -0.87 5.05
N CYS A 14 6.14 -1.34 3.95
CA CYS A 14 4.95 -2.20 3.90
C CYS A 14 5.20 -3.58 3.30
N GLY A 15 6.34 -3.79 2.64
CA GLY A 15 6.63 -5.03 1.93
C GLY A 15 5.82 -5.20 0.65
N ASN A 16 5.68 -6.44 0.20
CA ASN A 16 4.97 -6.78 -1.04
C ASN A 16 3.45 -6.67 -0.85
N MET A 17 2.79 -5.86 -1.69
CA MET A 17 1.34 -5.68 -1.73
C MET A 17 0.71 -6.29 -2.99
N TYR A 18 1.37 -7.27 -3.60
CA TYR A 18 0.93 -7.98 -4.80
C TYR A 18 0.57 -7.00 -5.92
N THR A 19 -0.68 -7.04 -6.41
CA THR A 19 -1.16 -6.23 -7.52
C THR A 19 -1.09 -4.72 -7.25
N ALA A 20 -1.12 -4.30 -5.98
CA ALA A 20 -1.00 -2.90 -5.59
C ALA A 20 0.46 -2.40 -5.56
N SER A 21 1.46 -3.29 -5.58
CA SER A 21 2.87 -2.95 -5.46
C SER A 21 3.33 -1.86 -6.45
N PRO A 22 3.18 -1.99 -7.78
CA PRO A 22 3.65 -0.96 -8.71
C PRO A 22 2.98 0.41 -8.50
N TYR A 23 1.69 0.42 -8.13
CA TYR A 23 0.95 1.66 -7.87
C TYR A 23 1.33 2.31 -6.54
N SER A 24 1.69 1.52 -5.54
CA SER A 24 2.22 2.04 -4.28
C SER A 24 3.61 2.65 -4.44
N CYS A 25 4.42 2.11 -5.35
CA CYS A 25 5.70 2.71 -5.71
C CYS A 25 5.49 4.04 -6.44
N PHE A 26 4.47 4.12 -7.30
CA PHE A 26 4.07 5.38 -7.91
C PHE A 26 3.55 6.40 -6.87
N ALA A 27 2.73 5.99 -5.90
CA ALA A 27 2.30 6.84 -4.79
C ALA A 27 3.49 7.35 -3.96
N SER A 28 4.50 6.50 -3.74
CA SER A 28 5.75 6.88 -3.07
C SER A 28 6.48 7.98 -3.85
N LEU A 29 6.63 7.81 -5.16
CA LEU A 29 7.26 8.81 -6.03
C LEU A 29 6.54 10.17 -5.95
N LEU A 30 5.20 10.18 -5.96
CA LEU A 30 4.40 11.39 -5.84
C LEU A 30 4.57 12.10 -4.50
N CYS A 31 4.83 11.36 -3.41
CA CYS A 31 4.99 11.92 -2.06
C CYS A 31 6.42 12.34 -1.74
N VAL A 32 7.42 11.70 -2.37
CA VAL A 32 8.84 11.95 -2.08
C VAL A 32 9.41 13.08 -2.94
N ILE A 33 9.01 13.16 -4.22
CA ILE A 33 9.56 14.16 -5.14
C ILE A 33 8.67 15.40 -5.19
N ARG A 34 9.32 16.58 -5.22
CA ARG A 34 8.60 17.86 -5.31
C ARG A 34 7.81 17.94 -6.63
N PRO A 35 6.55 18.40 -6.61
CA PRO A 35 5.69 18.49 -7.80
C PRO A 35 6.32 19.17 -9.02
N ASN A 36 7.09 20.25 -8.80
CA ASN A 36 7.76 20.98 -9.87
C ASN A 36 8.83 20.16 -10.59
N GLU A 37 9.44 19.18 -9.92
CA GLU A 37 10.44 18.28 -10.51
C GLU A 37 9.79 17.13 -11.30
N LEU A 38 8.54 16.77 -10.94
CA LEU A 38 7.75 15.76 -11.63
C LEU A 38 7.05 16.31 -12.88
N ARG A 39 6.74 17.61 -12.93
CA ARG A 39 5.99 18.22 -14.02
C ARG A 39 6.71 18.02 -15.36
N GLY A 40 5.98 17.51 -16.35
CA GLY A 40 6.47 17.21 -17.69
C GLY A 40 7.27 15.90 -17.80
N LYS A 41 7.61 15.25 -16.69
CA LYS A 41 8.35 13.98 -16.70
C LYS A 41 7.47 12.82 -17.16
N ARG A 42 8.14 11.80 -17.69
CA ARG A 42 7.56 10.50 -18.02
C ARG A 42 7.96 9.50 -16.96
N VAL A 43 6.98 8.81 -16.39
CA VAL A 43 7.19 7.75 -15.39
C VAL A 43 6.84 6.43 -16.06
N CYS A 44 7.80 5.52 -16.13
CA CYS A 44 7.57 4.16 -16.60
C CYS A 44 7.17 3.27 -15.42
N ILE A 45 6.12 2.48 -15.60
CA ILE A 45 5.62 1.53 -14.62
C ILE A 45 5.68 0.14 -15.26
N PHE A 46 6.44 -0.75 -14.64
CA PHE A 46 6.48 -2.16 -14.99
C PHE A 46 5.61 -2.94 -14.01
N SER A 47 4.53 -3.54 -14.53
CA SER A 47 3.65 -4.41 -13.75
C SER A 47 3.88 -5.86 -14.14
N TYR A 48 4.05 -6.72 -13.14
CA TYR A 48 4.38 -8.13 -13.31
C TYR A 48 3.51 -8.99 -12.40
N GLY A 49 2.92 -10.04 -12.97
CA GLY A 49 2.26 -11.13 -12.25
C GLY A 49 2.96 -12.46 -12.51
N LEU A 50 3.01 -13.31 -11.49
CA LEU A 50 3.58 -14.65 -11.63
C LEU A 50 2.74 -15.44 -12.66
N GLY A 51 3.40 -16.00 -13.69
CA GLY A 51 2.77 -16.88 -14.67
C GLY A 51 2.47 -16.31 -16.07
N LEU A 52 2.71 -15.02 -16.35
CA LEU A 52 2.40 -14.28 -17.62
C LEU A 52 0.96 -13.75 -17.63
N PRO A 53 0.74 -12.48 -17.23
CA PRO A 53 1.12 -11.34 -18.07
C PRO A 53 1.94 -10.25 -17.34
N SER A 54 2.79 -9.57 -18.11
CA SER A 54 3.48 -8.35 -17.67
C SER A 54 3.21 -7.22 -18.66
N THR A 55 3.29 -5.99 -18.19
CA THR A 55 3.12 -4.81 -19.03
C THR A 55 4.01 -3.69 -18.54
N LEU A 56 4.77 -3.12 -19.47
CA LEU A 56 5.45 -1.84 -19.28
C LEU A 56 4.60 -0.76 -19.93
N PHE A 57 4.18 0.23 -19.15
CA PHE A 57 3.47 1.40 -19.67
C PHE A 57 4.07 2.68 -19.09
N ALA A 58 3.75 3.81 -19.70
CA ALA A 58 4.30 5.09 -19.31
C ALA A 58 3.21 6.14 -19.09
N LEU A 59 3.36 6.92 -18.03
CA LEU A 59 2.51 8.05 -17.69
C LEU A 59 3.29 9.35 -17.91
N ARG A 60 2.63 10.40 -18.41
CA ARG A 60 3.21 11.75 -18.45
C ARG A 60 2.54 12.64 -17.43
N ILE A 61 3.31 13.17 -16.49
CA ILE A 61 2.79 14.07 -15.46
C ILE A 61 2.62 15.45 -16.08
N LYS A 62 1.38 15.90 -16.25
CA LYS A 62 1.07 17.20 -16.90
C LYS A 62 0.85 18.34 -15.89
N GLY A 63 0.29 18.02 -14.73
CA GLY A 63 -0.17 19.00 -13.73
C GLY A 63 0.60 18.97 -12.42
N ASP A 64 0.14 19.79 -11.49
CA ASP A 64 0.60 19.81 -10.10
C ASP A 64 0.12 18.57 -9.34
N THR A 65 1.01 17.90 -8.62
CA THR A 65 0.74 16.68 -7.85
C THR A 65 0.48 16.93 -6.36
N ARG A 66 0.54 18.18 -5.88
CA ARG A 66 0.35 18.52 -4.44
C ARG A 66 -0.94 17.99 -3.84
N ALA A 67 -2.06 18.09 -4.56
CA ALA A 67 -3.34 17.59 -4.07
C ALA A 67 -3.29 16.06 -3.85
N MET A 68 -2.67 15.32 -4.77
CA MET A 68 -2.54 13.87 -4.65
C MET A 68 -1.63 13.48 -3.49
N SER A 69 -0.45 14.10 -3.36
CA SER A 69 0.47 13.79 -2.25
C SER A 69 -0.11 14.19 -0.89
N GLY A 70 -0.83 15.32 -0.84
CA GLY A 70 -1.55 15.77 0.35
C GLY A 70 -2.67 14.82 0.79
N VAL A 71 -3.50 14.34 -0.15
CA VAL A 71 -4.56 13.35 0.15
C VAL A 71 -3.98 11.99 0.54
N LEU A 72 -2.90 11.56 -0.12
CA LEU A 72 -2.24 10.30 0.21
C LEU A 72 -1.66 10.33 1.63
N ASN A 73 -1.09 11.47 2.03
CA ASN A 73 -0.47 11.73 3.33
C ASN A 73 0.40 10.55 3.82
N LEU A 74 1.26 10.06 2.93
CA LEU A 74 1.84 8.73 3.06
C LEU A 74 2.78 8.61 4.27
N ASN A 75 3.61 9.61 4.55
CA ASN A 75 4.55 9.56 5.68
C ASN A 75 3.82 9.47 7.02
N GLU A 76 2.86 10.36 7.27
CA GLU A 76 2.10 10.38 8.52
C GLU A 76 1.32 9.06 8.71
N ARG A 77 0.67 8.56 7.66
CA ARG A 77 -0.04 7.27 7.72
C ARG A 77 0.89 6.09 8.01
N LEU A 78 2.13 6.12 7.50
CA LEU A 78 3.12 5.07 7.76
C LEU A 78 3.66 5.13 9.19
N ASP A 79 3.79 6.33 9.75
CA ASP A 79 4.33 6.58 11.09
C ASP A 79 3.29 6.32 12.19
N LEU A 80 1.99 6.47 11.91
CA LEU A 80 0.90 6.12 12.83
C LEU A 80 0.71 4.60 13.05
N ARG A 81 1.45 3.74 12.34
CA ARG A 81 1.31 2.29 12.46
C ARG A 81 1.87 1.78 13.78
N VAL A 82 1.15 0.84 14.38
CA VAL A 82 1.58 0.17 15.62
C VAL A 82 2.40 -1.08 15.28
N ARG A 83 3.57 -1.20 15.90
CA ARG A 83 4.43 -2.38 15.78
C ARG A 83 3.78 -3.57 16.47
N SER A 84 3.83 -4.73 15.83
CA SER A 84 3.37 -6.01 16.37
C SER A 84 4.56 -6.95 16.61
N SER A 85 4.48 -7.79 17.64
CA SER A 85 5.42 -8.91 17.79
C SER A 85 5.13 -9.98 16.72
N PRO A 86 6.09 -10.86 16.39
CA PRO A 86 5.85 -11.95 15.42
C PRO A 86 4.70 -12.89 15.83
N PRO A 87 4.58 -13.37 17.09
CA PRO A 87 3.44 -14.19 17.50
C PRO A 87 2.09 -13.48 17.30
N ASP A 88 1.99 -12.21 17.72
CA ASP A 88 0.76 -11.41 17.58
C ASP A 88 0.36 -11.19 16.11
N PHE A 89 1.34 -11.23 15.19
CA PHE A 89 1.11 -11.10 13.77
C PHE A 89 0.66 -12.41 13.10
N VAL A 90 1.24 -13.54 13.52
CA VAL A 90 1.08 -14.84 12.85
C VAL A 90 -0.14 -15.61 13.37
N GLU A 91 -0.31 -15.69 14.68
CA GLU A 91 -1.31 -16.58 15.31
C GLU A 91 -2.75 -16.28 14.90
N PRO A 92 -3.21 -15.01 14.85
CA PRO A 92 -4.60 -14.72 14.47
C PRO A 92 -4.94 -15.19 13.06
N ARG A 93 -3.98 -15.10 12.11
CA ARG A 93 -4.18 -15.55 10.72
C ARG A 93 -4.30 -17.06 10.62
N ARG A 94 -3.47 -17.80 11.36
CA ARG A 94 -3.52 -19.28 11.39
C ARG A 94 -4.87 -19.76 11.89
N HIS A 95 -5.41 -19.14 12.93
CA HIS A 95 -6.69 -19.51 13.50
C HIS A 95 -7.89 -19.14 12.63
N ALA A 96 -7.79 -18.09 11.80
CA ALA A 96 -8.90 -17.59 10.98
C ALA A 96 -8.99 -18.23 9.59
N HIS A 97 -7.89 -18.74 9.04
CA HIS A 97 -7.86 -19.25 7.67
C HIS A 97 -8.83 -20.43 7.47
N LEU A 98 -9.66 -20.36 6.44
CA LEU A 98 -10.68 -21.36 6.06
C LEU A 98 -11.71 -21.70 7.14
N ARG A 99 -11.89 -20.85 8.16
CA ARG A 99 -12.93 -21.03 9.18
C ARG A 99 -14.30 -20.58 8.66
N ARG A 100 -15.32 -21.34 9.05
CA ARG A 100 -16.74 -20.96 8.99
C ARG A 100 -17.22 -20.56 10.39
N ASP A 101 -18.33 -19.84 10.44
CA ASP A 101 -18.93 -19.30 11.68
C ASP A 101 -17.88 -18.68 12.62
N PHE A 102 -17.19 -17.67 12.10
CA PHE A 102 -16.00 -17.08 12.73
C PHE A 102 -16.20 -15.61 13.05
N GLN A 103 -15.90 -15.23 14.29
CA GLN A 103 -15.85 -13.84 14.73
C GLN A 103 -14.40 -13.45 15.07
N PRO A 104 -13.81 -12.45 14.38
CA PRO A 104 -12.49 -11.93 14.73
C PRO A 104 -12.46 -11.39 16.17
N ARG A 105 -11.44 -11.77 16.95
CA ARG A 105 -11.29 -11.37 18.35
C ARG A 105 -10.41 -10.13 18.55
N ARG A 106 -9.76 -9.64 17.50
CA ARG A 106 -8.82 -8.53 17.60
C ARG A 106 -9.59 -7.23 17.80
N SER A 107 -9.12 -6.38 18.73
CA SER A 107 -9.67 -5.03 18.90
C SER A 107 -9.55 -4.23 17.61
N ILE A 108 -10.58 -3.42 17.35
CA ILE A 108 -10.64 -2.47 16.23
C ILE A 108 -10.14 -1.08 16.61
N ASP A 109 -9.76 -0.83 17.87
CA ASP A 109 -9.42 0.51 18.38
C ASP A 109 -8.20 1.12 17.67
N ALA A 110 -7.28 0.27 17.21
CA ALA A 110 -6.10 0.67 16.44
C ALA A 110 -6.38 0.89 14.94
N THR A 111 -7.65 0.80 14.51
CA THR A 111 -8.04 0.96 13.11
C THR A 111 -8.31 2.44 12.81
N ASN A 112 -7.84 2.92 11.66
CA ASN A 112 -8.11 4.30 11.24
C ASN A 112 -9.62 4.56 11.12
N ALA A 113 -10.05 5.76 11.50
CA ALA A 113 -11.44 6.21 11.34
C ALA A 113 -11.92 6.01 9.89
N GLY A 114 -13.15 5.48 9.74
CA GLY A 114 -13.76 5.20 8.44
C GLY A 114 -13.27 3.93 7.74
N SER A 115 -12.37 3.14 8.35
CA SER A 115 -11.97 1.85 7.77
C SER A 115 -13.06 0.80 7.95
N TYR A 116 -13.27 0.00 6.92
CA TYR A 116 -14.08 -1.21 7.01
C TYR A 116 -13.31 -2.33 7.74
N TYR A 117 -14.03 -3.16 8.49
CA TYR A 117 -13.48 -4.34 9.16
C TYR A 117 -14.43 -5.53 9.03
N LEU A 118 -13.89 -6.74 9.17
CA LEU A 118 -14.69 -7.97 9.18
C LEU A 118 -15.34 -8.16 10.55
N ALA A 119 -16.67 -8.06 10.62
CA ALA A 119 -17.40 -8.25 11.87
C ALA A 119 -17.66 -9.74 12.20
N ARG A 120 -18.10 -10.53 11.21
CA ARG A 120 -18.40 -11.96 11.35
C ARG A 120 -18.41 -12.64 9.98
N ILE A 121 -17.99 -13.90 9.95
CA ILE A 121 -18.28 -14.89 8.91
C ILE A 121 -19.38 -15.79 9.45
N ASN A 122 -20.48 -15.97 8.73
CA ASN A 122 -21.56 -16.87 9.13
C ASN A 122 -21.23 -18.33 8.75
N ASP A 123 -22.19 -19.22 8.95
CA ASP A 123 -22.08 -20.66 8.72
C ASP A 123 -22.41 -21.11 7.29
N GLN A 124 -22.91 -20.19 6.46
CA GLN A 124 -23.26 -20.40 5.05
C GLN A 124 -22.05 -20.29 4.12
#